data_AF-A0A7S3CJT9-F1
#
_entry.id   AF-A0A7S3CJT9-F1
#
_cell.length_a   1.000
_cell.length_b   1.000
_cell.length_c   1.000
_cell.angle_alpha   90.00
_cell.angle_beta   90.00
_cell.angle_gamma   90.00
#
_symmetry.space_group_name_H-M   'P 1'
#
loop_
_entity.id
_entity.type
_entity.pdbx_description
1 polymer ?
#
loop_
_entity_poly.entity_id
_entity_poly.type
_entity_poly.pdbx_seq_one_letter_code
_entity_poly.pdbx_strand_id
1 'polypeptide(L)'
;MEQEQNELDWLLDSMIEYLKSPMWTTEICDFIDQNCVFFAGELHDENSLELTQIHNQFTKLIDEKLDTFCAEFGISYEVFVQACSKISNKLHKKCIDQIISVDNFLMFKRMMILRNTKLNQQALLQLQTKGDAVPKACEIKANYDAEEAELEQALAESKALMAQQEAFEKSNTQQLEKQKKLEEELKAKRKEKEEVMKKEQEFPDLFARPVNTQ
;
A
#
# COMPACT_ATOMS: atom_id res chain seq x y z
N MET A 1 -29.77 -25.43 8.51
CA MET A 1 -28.83 -24.58 7.75
C MET A 1 -27.91 -23.78 8.67
N GLU A 2 -28.39 -23.12 9.74
CA GLU A 2 -27.49 -22.40 10.66
C GLU A 2 -26.57 -23.31 11.50
N GLN A 3 -26.98 -24.53 11.87
CA GLN A 3 -26.16 -25.46 12.64
C GLN A 3 -24.95 -26.00 11.85
N GLU A 4 -25.13 -26.39 10.58
CA GLU A 4 -24.01 -26.83 9.72
C GLU A 4 -23.01 -25.70 9.42
N GLN A 5 -23.46 -24.44 9.42
CA GLN A 5 -22.59 -23.31 9.18
C GLN A 5 -21.71 -23.01 10.40
N ASN A 6 -22.30 -23.08 11.60
CA ASN A 6 -21.57 -22.93 12.85
C ASN A 6 -20.57 -24.09 13.07
N GLU A 7 -20.89 -25.30 12.60
CA GLU A 7 -19.99 -26.47 12.66
C GLU A 7 -18.74 -26.36 11.76
N LEU A 8 -18.74 -25.49 10.75
CA LEU A 8 -17.59 -25.33 9.86
C LEU A 8 -16.72 -24.13 10.24
N ASP A 9 -17.31 -23.10 10.85
CA ASP A 9 -16.57 -21.93 11.32
C ASP A 9 -15.62 -22.28 12.48
N TRP A 10 -16.04 -23.11 13.44
CA TRP A 10 -15.15 -23.52 14.54
C TRP A 10 -13.94 -24.35 14.07
N LEU A 11 -14.12 -25.12 12.99
CA LEU A 11 -13.04 -25.90 12.38
C LEU A 11 -11.99 -24.96 11.77
N LEU A 12 -12.43 -23.94 11.03
CA LEU A 12 -11.54 -22.97 10.41
C LEU A 12 -10.80 -22.14 11.48
N ASP A 13 -11.48 -21.79 12.58
CA ASP A 13 -10.84 -21.15 13.73
C ASP A 13 -9.73 -22.04 14.32
N SER A 14 -10.05 -23.32 14.54
CA SER A 14 -9.09 -24.31 15.05
C SER A 14 -7.90 -24.49 14.11
N MET A 15 -8.15 -24.48 12.80
CA MET A 15 -7.10 -24.56 11.79
C MET A 15 -6.19 -23.33 11.84
N ILE A 16 -6.74 -22.13 11.98
CA ILE A 16 -5.92 -20.91 12.08
C ILE A 16 -5.06 -20.91 13.34
N GLU A 17 -5.60 -21.43 14.45
CA GLU A 17 -4.82 -21.61 15.67
C GLU A 17 -3.70 -22.63 15.47
N TYR A 18 -3.96 -23.73 14.76
CA TYR A 18 -2.95 -24.71 14.38
C TYR A 18 -1.86 -24.11 13.48
N LEU A 19 -2.22 -23.31 12.46
CA LEU A 19 -1.25 -22.65 11.57
C LEU A 19 -0.37 -21.62 12.29
N LYS A 20 -0.85 -21.06 13.41
CA LYS A 20 -0.08 -20.16 14.28
C LYS A 20 0.74 -20.90 15.33
N SER A 21 0.45 -22.18 15.55
CA SER A 21 1.12 -22.99 16.55
C SER A 21 2.60 -23.19 16.18
N PRO A 22 3.51 -23.30 17.18
CA PRO A 22 4.88 -23.75 16.95
C PRO A 22 4.96 -25.07 16.19
N MET A 23 3.98 -25.97 16.37
CA MET A 23 3.94 -27.29 15.70
C MET A 23 3.90 -27.19 14.17
N TRP A 24 3.31 -26.11 13.65
CA TRP A 24 3.33 -25.75 12.25
C TRP A 24 4.51 -24.82 11.95
N THR A 25 4.56 -23.68 12.62
CA THR A 25 5.47 -22.59 12.26
C THR A 25 6.94 -22.95 12.38
N THR A 26 7.35 -23.74 13.38
CA THR A 26 8.74 -24.14 13.56
C THR A 26 9.22 -24.99 12.38
N GLU A 27 8.51 -26.06 12.05
CA GLU A 27 8.91 -26.99 10.99
C GLU A 27 8.92 -26.32 9.61
N ILE A 28 7.93 -25.47 9.34
CA ILE A 28 7.87 -24.68 8.10
C ILE A 28 9.01 -23.67 8.04
N CYS A 29 9.28 -22.92 9.11
CA CYS A 29 10.38 -21.95 9.12
C CYS A 29 11.74 -22.64 9.01
N ASP A 30 11.94 -23.77 9.70
CA ASP A 30 13.18 -24.53 9.66
C ASP A 30 13.45 -25.07 8.26
N PHE A 31 12.43 -25.60 7.58
CA PHE A 31 12.57 -26.04 6.19
C PHE A 31 12.99 -24.88 5.27
N ILE A 32 12.31 -23.73 5.40
CA ILE A 32 12.61 -22.54 4.60
C ILE A 32 14.04 -22.07 4.89
N ASP A 33 14.45 -21.98 6.15
CA ASP A 33 15.77 -21.49 6.54
C ASP A 33 16.90 -22.38 6.01
N GLN A 34 16.72 -23.70 6.04
CA GLN A 34 17.71 -24.65 5.53
C GLN A 34 17.84 -24.63 4.00
N ASN A 35 16.74 -24.38 3.29
CA ASN A 35 16.68 -24.52 1.83
C ASN A 35 16.72 -23.17 1.08
N CYS A 36 16.47 -22.04 1.74
CA CYS A 36 16.46 -20.73 1.08
C CYS A 36 17.82 -20.33 0.52
N VAL A 37 18.93 -20.91 1.00
CA VAL A 37 20.29 -20.67 0.47
C VAL A 37 20.42 -21.03 -1.01
N PHE A 38 19.62 -21.98 -1.50
CA PHE A 38 19.59 -22.34 -2.92
C PHE A 38 18.86 -21.31 -3.80
N PHE A 39 18.19 -20.33 -3.17
CA PHE A 39 17.37 -19.29 -3.82
C PHE A 39 18.05 -17.91 -3.76
N ALA A 40 19.30 -17.83 -4.21
CA ALA A 40 20.07 -16.58 -4.24
C ALA A 40 19.87 -15.74 -5.52
N GLY A 41 19.14 -16.25 -6.52
CA GLY A 41 18.90 -15.60 -7.81
C GLY A 41 17.60 -14.78 -7.87
N GLU A 42 17.31 -14.22 -9.05
CA GLU A 42 16.06 -13.50 -9.31
C GLU A 42 14.89 -14.45 -9.59
N LEU A 43 13.67 -13.93 -9.47
CA LEU A 43 12.44 -14.71 -9.70
C LEU A 43 12.39 -15.32 -11.12
N HIS A 44 12.97 -14.63 -12.10
CA HIS A 44 12.98 -15.01 -13.52
C HIS A 44 14.17 -15.89 -13.94
N ASP A 45 15.11 -16.17 -13.02
CA ASP A 45 16.25 -17.03 -13.33
C ASP A 45 15.81 -18.45 -13.68
N GLU A 46 16.61 -19.12 -14.52
CA GLU A 46 16.37 -20.51 -14.92
C GLU A 46 16.16 -21.41 -13.70
N ASN A 47 15.05 -22.15 -13.70
CA ASN A 47 14.74 -23.07 -12.62
C ASN A 47 15.57 -24.34 -12.79
N SER A 48 16.58 -24.49 -11.94
CA SER A 48 17.30 -25.76 -11.81
C SER A 48 16.35 -26.84 -11.28
N LEU A 49 16.58 -28.10 -11.68
CA LEU A 49 15.81 -29.26 -11.23
C LEU A 49 15.78 -29.37 -9.70
N GLU A 50 16.84 -28.94 -9.03
CA GLU A 50 16.96 -28.91 -7.57
C GLU A 50 15.88 -28.01 -6.92
N LEU A 51 15.55 -26.86 -7.52
CA LEU A 51 14.55 -25.95 -6.96
C LEU A 51 13.15 -26.58 -6.99
N THR A 52 12.85 -27.31 -8.07
CA THR A 52 11.59 -28.07 -8.20
C THR A 52 11.54 -29.22 -7.21
N GLN A 53 12.67 -29.91 -6.96
CA GLN A 53 12.72 -30.96 -5.95
C GLN A 53 12.47 -30.41 -4.54
N ILE A 54 13.06 -29.26 -4.19
CA ILE A 54 12.82 -28.59 -2.91
C ILE A 54 11.35 -28.18 -2.79
N HIS A 55 10.73 -27.66 -3.85
CA HIS A 55 9.31 -27.33 -3.85
C HIS A 55 8.43 -28.56 -3.62
N ASN A 56 8.69 -29.67 -4.30
CA ASN A 56 7.95 -30.92 -4.08
C ASN A 56 8.08 -31.45 -2.65
N GLN A 57 9.28 -31.34 -2.06
CA GLN A 57 9.49 -31.70 -0.65
C GLN A 57 8.70 -30.79 0.29
N PHE A 58 8.63 -29.49 -0.01
CA PHE A 58 7.86 -28.53 0.77
C PHE A 58 6.35 -28.79 0.67
N THR A 59 5.83 -29.04 -0.53
CA THR A 59 4.42 -29.41 -0.72
C THR A 59 4.09 -30.68 0.05
N LYS A 60 4.93 -31.71 -0.03
CA LYS A 60 4.76 -32.96 0.74
C LYS A 60 4.74 -32.72 2.25
N LEU A 61 5.60 -31.85 2.76
CA LEU A 61 5.61 -31.46 4.18
C LEU A 61 4.29 -30.79 4.59
N ILE A 62 3.79 -29.86 3.76
CA ILE A 62 2.52 -29.17 4.00
C ILE A 62 1.36 -30.18 3.99
N ASP A 63 1.31 -31.06 2.99
CA ASP A 63 0.29 -32.10 2.86
C ASP A 63 0.28 -33.03 4.08
N GLU A 64 1.45 -33.52 4.52
CA GLU A 64 1.56 -34.38 5.70
C GLU A 64 1.06 -33.69 6.99
N LYS A 65 1.31 -32.38 7.12
CA LYS A 65 0.82 -31.58 8.26
C LYS A 65 -0.69 -31.38 8.20
N LEU A 66 -1.23 -31.10 7.03
CA LEU A 66 -2.68 -30.95 6.82
C LEU A 66 -3.41 -32.28 7.01
N ASP A 67 -2.84 -33.40 6.56
CA ASP A 67 -3.36 -34.75 6.78
C ASP A 67 -3.38 -35.10 8.26
N THR A 68 -2.30 -34.78 8.98
CA THR A 68 -2.22 -34.98 10.44
C THR A 68 -3.31 -34.18 11.15
N PHE A 69 -3.48 -32.90 10.80
CA PHE A 69 -4.55 -32.07 11.33
C PHE A 69 -5.93 -32.68 11.03
N CYS A 70 -6.20 -33.06 9.78
CA CYS A 70 -7.50 -33.65 9.42
C CYS A 70 -7.76 -34.97 10.16
N ALA A 71 -6.73 -35.80 10.36
CA ALA A 71 -6.82 -37.05 11.10
C ALA A 71 -7.11 -36.83 12.60
N GLU A 72 -6.49 -35.81 13.23
CA GLU A 72 -6.71 -35.47 14.63
C GLU A 72 -8.16 -35.06 14.92
N PHE A 73 -8.80 -34.35 13.99
CA PHE A 73 -10.20 -33.94 14.13
C PHE A 73 -11.20 -34.93 13.51
N GLY A 74 -10.72 -36.03 12.90
CA GLY A 74 -11.58 -37.04 12.25
C GLY A 74 -12.32 -36.51 11.02
N ILE A 75 -11.74 -35.55 10.31
CA ILE A 75 -12.38 -34.82 9.22
C ILE A 75 -11.99 -35.44 7.89
N SER A 76 -12.99 -35.69 7.04
CA SER A 76 -12.72 -36.11 5.66
C SER A 76 -12.30 -34.91 4.82
N TYR A 77 -11.43 -35.15 3.85
CA TYR A 77 -10.99 -34.12 2.91
C TYR A 77 -12.16 -33.39 2.23
N GLU A 78 -13.26 -34.10 1.94
CA GLU A 78 -14.47 -33.50 1.34
C GLU A 78 -15.12 -32.45 2.26
N VAL A 79 -15.18 -32.71 3.57
CA VAL A 79 -15.71 -31.76 4.56
C VAL A 79 -14.80 -30.55 4.67
N PHE A 80 -13.48 -30.74 4.61
CA PHE A 80 -12.51 -29.65 4.61
C PHE A 80 -12.68 -28.73 3.38
N VAL A 81 -12.79 -29.30 2.19
CA VAL A 81 -13.03 -28.54 0.95
C VAL A 81 -14.37 -27.80 1.01
N GLN A 82 -15.41 -28.44 1.55
CA GLN A 82 -16.70 -27.77 1.77
C GLN A 82 -16.59 -26.61 2.76
N ALA A 83 -15.84 -26.77 3.86
CA ALA A 83 -15.55 -25.70 4.80
C ALA A 83 -14.87 -24.52 4.10
N CYS A 84 -13.85 -24.79 3.28
CA CYS A 84 -13.14 -23.76 2.51
C CYS A 84 -14.06 -23.01 1.54
N SER A 85 -15.04 -23.68 0.93
CA SER A 85 -15.98 -23.06 0.01
C SER A 85 -17.00 -22.13 0.69
N LYS A 86 -17.30 -22.39 1.97
CA LYS A 86 -18.31 -21.66 2.76
C LYS A 86 -17.71 -20.57 3.65
N ILE A 87 -16.42 -20.27 3.52
CA ILE A 87 -15.71 -19.26 4.31
C ILE A 87 -16.41 -17.90 4.19
N SER A 88 -16.88 -17.39 5.33
CA SER A 88 -17.43 -16.04 5.47
C SER A 88 -16.38 -15.03 5.92
N ASN A 89 -15.43 -15.46 6.77
CA ASN A 89 -14.43 -14.60 7.39
C ASN A 89 -13.22 -14.34 6.47
N LYS A 90 -12.89 -13.04 6.26
CA LYS A 90 -11.76 -12.61 5.44
C LYS A 90 -10.40 -13.13 5.93
N LEU A 91 -10.23 -13.30 7.24
CA LEU A 91 -8.99 -13.83 7.81
C LEU A 91 -8.80 -15.31 7.46
N HIS A 92 -9.87 -16.09 7.59
CA HIS A 92 -9.84 -17.54 7.29
C HIS A 92 -9.53 -17.73 5.82
N LYS A 93 -10.19 -16.95 4.97
CA LYS A 93 -9.92 -16.94 3.52
C LYS A 93 -8.45 -16.65 3.21
N LYS A 94 -7.87 -15.61 3.80
CA LYS A 94 -6.45 -15.27 3.59
C LYS A 94 -5.50 -16.39 4.01
N CYS A 95 -5.76 -17.06 5.14
CA CYS A 95 -4.93 -18.17 5.61
C CYS A 95 -5.01 -19.37 4.65
N ILE A 96 -6.21 -19.75 4.21
CA ILE A 96 -6.41 -20.83 3.25
C ILE A 96 -5.80 -20.48 1.89
N ASP A 97 -6.04 -19.26 1.39
CA ASP A 97 -5.45 -18.79 0.14
C ASP A 97 -3.91 -18.83 0.20
N GLN A 98 -3.32 -18.54 1.36
CA GLN A 98 -1.87 -18.64 1.56
C GLN A 98 -1.36 -20.08 1.48
N ILE A 99 -2.09 -21.05 2.03
CA ILE A 99 -1.76 -22.48 1.92
C ILE A 99 -1.86 -22.93 0.46
N ILE A 100 -2.96 -22.61 -0.22
CA ILE A 100 -3.15 -22.95 -1.65
C ILE A 100 -2.07 -22.29 -2.51
N SER A 101 -1.62 -21.09 -2.15
CA SER A 101 -0.55 -20.39 -2.86
C SER A 101 0.81 -21.07 -2.75
N VAL A 102 1.00 -22.00 -1.80
CA VAL A 102 2.25 -22.76 -1.67
C VAL A 102 2.47 -23.68 -2.87
N ASP A 103 1.41 -24.24 -3.45
CA ASP A 103 1.51 -25.09 -4.65
C ASP A 103 1.96 -24.29 -5.89
N ASN A 104 1.80 -22.97 -5.86
CA ASN A 104 2.33 -22.09 -6.90
C ASN A 104 3.84 -21.92 -6.71
N PHE A 105 4.61 -22.59 -7.56
CA PHE A 105 6.07 -22.53 -7.57
C PHE A 105 6.63 -21.10 -7.58
N LEU A 106 6.00 -20.15 -8.29
CA LEU A 106 6.48 -18.76 -8.34
C LEU A 106 6.30 -18.04 -6.99
N MET A 107 5.19 -18.31 -6.30
CA MET A 107 4.94 -17.75 -4.96
C MET A 107 5.91 -18.36 -3.95
N PHE A 108 6.14 -19.67 -4.04
CA PHE A 108 7.14 -20.38 -3.26
C PHE A 108 8.55 -19.82 -3.49
N LYS A 109 8.99 -19.72 -4.76
CA LYS A 109 10.31 -19.18 -5.14
C LYS A 109 10.49 -17.75 -4.58
N ARG A 110 9.48 -16.89 -4.72
CA ARG A 110 9.51 -15.53 -4.17
C ARG A 110 9.70 -15.52 -2.66
N MET A 111 8.98 -16.39 -1.94
CA MET A 111 9.09 -16.52 -0.50
C MET A 111 10.48 -16.98 -0.07
N MET A 112 11.06 -17.96 -0.77
CA MET A 112 12.41 -18.47 -0.50
C MET A 112 13.48 -17.40 -0.76
N ILE A 113 13.41 -16.67 -1.88
CA ILE A 113 14.34 -15.56 -2.20
C ILE A 113 14.25 -14.46 -1.12
N LEU A 114 13.04 -14.09 -0.73
CA LEU A 114 12.83 -13.07 0.30
C LEU A 114 13.45 -13.49 1.64
N ARG A 115 13.27 -14.75 2.05
CA ARG A 115 13.86 -15.25 3.28
C ARG A 115 15.39 -15.33 3.20
N ASN A 116 15.94 -15.78 2.07
CA ASN A 116 17.38 -15.80 1.86
C ASN A 116 18.00 -14.41 1.97
N THR A 117 17.39 -13.43 1.29
CA THR A 117 17.83 -12.03 1.34
C THR A 117 17.83 -11.50 2.77
N LYS A 118 16.79 -11.82 3.55
CA LYS A 118 16.67 -11.42 4.95
C LYS A 118 17.74 -12.07 5.84
N LEU A 119 18.01 -13.36 5.69
CA LEU A 119 19.06 -14.06 6.44
C LEU A 119 20.45 -13.51 6.11
N ASN A 120 20.72 -13.26 4.82
CA ASN A 120 21.97 -12.63 4.38
C ASN A 120 22.13 -11.23 5.00
N GLN A 121 21.07 -10.42 5.04
CA GLN A 121 21.10 -9.10 5.69
C GLN A 121 21.39 -9.22 7.20
N GLN A 122 20.76 -10.17 7.89
CA GLN A 122 21.00 -10.40 9.31
C GLN A 122 22.44 -10.85 9.59
N ALA A 123 23.01 -11.73 8.76
CA ALA A 123 24.41 -12.14 8.86
C ALA A 123 25.37 -10.95 8.70
N LEU A 124 25.10 -10.07 7.73
CA LEU A 124 25.89 -8.85 7.52
C LEU A 124 25.87 -7.91 8.72
N LEU A 125 24.71 -7.70 9.35
CA LEU A 125 24.59 -6.89 10.56
C LEU A 125 25.39 -7.48 11.73
N GLN A 126 25.37 -8.81 11.89
CA GLN A 126 26.14 -9.49 12.94
C GLN A 126 27.65 -9.38 12.73
N LEU A 127 28.11 -9.37 11.47
CA LEU A 127 29.53 -9.16 11.15
C LEU A 127 29.97 -7.71 11.41
N GLN A 128 29.16 -6.72 11.04
CA GLN A 128 29.43 -5.30 11.36
C GLN A 128 29.49 -5.04 12.87
N THR A 129 28.60 -5.69 13.65
CA THR A 129 28.54 -5.51 15.10
C THR A 129 29.74 -6.15 15.82
N LYS A 130 30.43 -7.11 15.19
CA LYS A 130 31.58 -7.83 15.75
C LYS A 130 32.95 -7.27 15.35
N GLY A 131 33.02 -6.24 14.50
CA GLY A 131 34.25 -5.51 14.18
C GLY A 131 35.22 -6.20 13.20
N ASP A 132 34.76 -7.19 12.42
CA ASP A 132 35.57 -7.79 11.35
C ASP A 132 35.44 -7.00 10.04
N ALA A 133 36.56 -6.86 9.32
CA ALA A 133 36.65 -6.07 8.10
C ALA A 133 35.76 -6.64 6.98
N VAL A 134 34.80 -5.82 6.55
CA VAL A 134 33.87 -6.14 5.46
C VAL A 134 34.63 -6.21 4.12
N PRO A 135 34.47 -7.28 3.30
CA PRO A 135 35.11 -7.38 2.00
C PRO A 135 34.69 -6.25 1.05
N LYS A 136 35.67 -5.68 0.33
CA LYS A 136 35.55 -4.50 -0.56
C LYS A 136 34.54 -4.59 -1.72
N ALA A 137 33.87 -5.72 -1.93
CA ALA A 137 32.71 -5.79 -2.82
C ALA A 137 31.47 -5.03 -2.26
N CYS A 138 31.54 -4.61 -0.98
CA CYS A 138 30.47 -3.97 -0.23
C CYS A 138 30.35 -2.44 -0.41
N GLU A 139 31.19 -1.79 -1.21
CA GLU A 139 31.03 -0.35 -1.52
C GLU A 139 29.79 -0.08 -2.40
N ILE A 140 29.30 -1.09 -3.13
CA ILE A 140 28.12 -0.94 -3.99
C ILE A 140 26.85 -0.69 -3.15
N LYS A 141 26.70 -1.32 -1.98
CA LYS A 141 25.45 -1.25 -1.20
C LYS A 141 25.37 -0.06 -0.23
N ALA A 142 26.51 0.49 0.20
CA ALA A 142 26.54 1.77 0.89
C ALA A 142 26.10 2.92 -0.02
N ASN A 143 26.34 2.79 -1.34
CA ASN A 143 25.77 3.71 -2.32
C ASN A 143 24.27 3.51 -2.50
N TYR A 144 23.75 2.27 -2.56
CA TYR A 144 22.31 2.03 -2.71
C TYR A 144 21.47 2.56 -1.53
N ASP A 145 21.90 2.33 -0.29
CA ASP A 145 21.15 2.82 0.89
C ASP A 145 21.26 4.35 1.06
N ALA A 146 22.36 4.97 0.61
CA ALA A 146 22.52 6.43 0.59
C ALA A 146 21.72 7.10 -0.55
N GLU A 147 21.74 6.49 -1.75
CA GLU A 147 21.04 6.98 -2.94
C GLU A 147 19.51 6.83 -2.81
N GLU A 148 19.02 5.77 -2.15
CA GLU A 148 17.60 5.59 -1.86
C GLU A 148 17.08 6.62 -0.85
N ALA A 149 17.86 6.92 0.20
CA ALA A 149 17.51 7.95 1.17
C ALA A 149 17.54 9.38 0.57
N GLU A 150 18.52 9.67 -0.30
CA GLU A 150 18.60 10.96 -1.00
C GLU A 150 17.45 11.13 -2.01
N LEU A 151 17.09 10.07 -2.72
CA LEU A 151 15.96 10.07 -3.66
C LEU A 151 14.61 10.25 -2.93
N GLU A 152 14.42 9.59 -1.79
CA GLU A 152 13.20 9.73 -0.98
C GLU A 152 13.07 11.16 -0.42
N GLN A 153 14.18 11.76 0.02
CA GLN A 153 14.20 13.15 0.46
C GLN A 153 13.86 14.12 -0.69
N ALA A 154 14.45 13.94 -1.87
CA ALA A 154 14.17 14.78 -3.04
C ALA A 154 12.68 14.70 -3.48
N LEU A 155 12.08 13.51 -3.41
CA LEU A 155 10.66 13.31 -3.71
C LEU A 155 9.75 13.98 -2.67
N ALA A 156 10.11 13.91 -1.39
CA ALA A 156 9.37 14.58 -0.32
C ALA A 156 9.42 16.11 -0.46
N GLU A 157 10.60 16.66 -0.78
CA GLU A 157 10.79 18.10 -1.00
C GLU A 157 10.02 18.58 -2.24
N SER A 158 10.09 17.85 -3.36
CA SER A 158 9.34 18.17 -4.58
C SER A 158 7.82 18.20 -4.33
N LYS A 159 7.30 17.20 -3.61
CA LYS A 159 5.88 17.11 -3.25
C LYS A 159 5.45 18.26 -2.33
N ALA A 160 6.30 18.64 -1.37
CA ALA A 160 6.04 19.77 -0.49
C ALA A 160 6.03 21.11 -1.25
N LEU A 161 6.96 21.29 -2.19
CA LEU A 161 7.03 22.50 -3.03
C LEU A 161 5.81 22.61 -3.95
N MET A 162 5.39 21.49 -4.56
CA MET A 162 4.20 21.44 -5.40
C MET A 162 2.93 21.78 -4.61
N ALA A 163 2.80 21.24 -3.39
CA ALA A 163 1.67 21.56 -2.52
C ALA A 163 1.64 23.05 -2.12
N GLN A 164 2.80 23.68 -1.92
CA GLN A 164 2.89 25.12 -1.65
C GLN A 164 2.52 25.95 -2.88
N GLN A 165 2.97 25.56 -4.08
CA GLN A 165 2.63 26.24 -5.33
C GLN A 165 1.13 26.15 -5.61
N GLU A 166 0.53 24.97 -5.47
CA GLU A 166 -0.92 24.79 -5.64
C GLU A 166 -1.74 25.62 -4.63
N ALA A 167 -1.28 25.70 -3.38
CA ALA A 167 -1.92 26.54 -2.36
C ALA A 167 -1.83 28.03 -2.72
N PHE A 168 -0.68 28.46 -3.22
CA PHE A 168 -0.45 29.83 -3.67
C PHE A 168 -1.31 30.16 -4.90
N GLU A 169 -1.37 29.28 -5.88
CA GLU A 169 -2.22 29.43 -7.08
C GLU A 169 -3.69 29.49 -6.73
N LYS A 170 -4.18 28.60 -5.85
CA LYS A 170 -5.57 28.66 -5.36
C LYS A 170 -5.88 29.98 -4.66
N SER A 171 -4.97 30.46 -3.81
CA SER A 171 -5.13 31.75 -3.14
C SER A 171 -5.15 32.92 -4.14
N ASN A 172 -4.26 32.90 -5.14
CA ASN A 172 -4.16 33.94 -6.15
C ASN A 172 -5.39 33.95 -7.08
N THR A 173 -5.89 32.78 -7.51
CA THR A 173 -7.13 32.66 -8.29
C THR A 173 -8.32 33.19 -7.51
N GLN A 174 -8.45 32.86 -6.22
CA GLN A 174 -9.52 33.40 -5.37
C GLN A 174 -9.43 34.92 -5.18
N GLN A 175 -8.22 35.49 -5.09
CA GLN A 175 -8.02 36.94 -5.03
C GLN A 175 -8.40 37.62 -6.35
N LEU A 176 -8.01 37.04 -7.49
CA LEU A 176 -8.33 37.58 -8.80
C LEU A 176 -9.84 37.55 -9.08
N GLU A 177 -10.53 36.49 -8.68
CA GLU A 177 -11.99 36.40 -8.76
C GLU A 177 -12.68 37.45 -7.88
N LYS A 178 -12.17 37.68 -6.65
CA LYS A 178 -12.69 38.75 -5.78
C LYS A 178 -12.46 40.14 -6.39
N GLN A 179 -11.31 40.40 -7.00
CA GLN A 179 -11.03 41.66 -7.69
C GLN A 179 -11.95 41.88 -8.89
N LYS A 180 -12.15 40.85 -9.73
CA LYS A 180 -13.07 40.95 -10.89
C LYS A 180 -14.49 41.28 -10.46
N LYS A 181 -15.01 40.60 -9.43
CA LYS A 181 -16.35 40.89 -8.87
C LYS A 181 -16.45 42.32 -8.35
N LEU A 182 -15.42 42.79 -7.65
CA LEU A 182 -15.39 44.17 -7.15
C LEU A 182 -15.33 45.20 -8.28
N GLU A 183 -14.57 44.93 -9.35
CA GLU A 183 -14.47 45.81 -10.51
C GLU A 183 -15.78 45.88 -11.31
N GLU A 184 -16.48 44.74 -11.46
CA GLU A 184 -17.82 44.70 -12.05
C GLU A 184 -18.84 45.51 -11.24
N GLU A 185 -18.81 45.37 -9.91
CA GLU A 185 -19.68 46.17 -9.03
C GLU A 185 -19.39 47.67 -9.12
N LEU A 186 -18.10 48.05 -9.19
CA LEU A 186 -17.68 49.44 -9.37
C LEU A 186 -18.08 50.00 -10.75
N LYS A 187 -18.03 49.19 -11.82
CA LYS A 187 -18.49 49.58 -13.15
C LYS A 187 -20.01 49.75 -13.18
N ALA A 188 -20.77 48.88 -12.52
CA ALA A 188 -22.22 49.02 -12.38
C ALA A 188 -22.59 50.34 -11.69
N LYS A 189 -21.95 50.63 -10.54
CA LYS A 189 -22.13 51.90 -9.82
C LYS A 189 -21.71 53.14 -10.63
N ARG A 190 -20.67 53.03 -11.46
CA ARG A 190 -20.25 54.13 -12.36
C ARG A 190 -21.26 54.40 -13.47
N LYS A 191 -21.80 53.35 -14.11
CA LYS A 191 -22.87 53.50 -15.12
C LYS A 191 -24.12 54.12 -14.51
N GLU A 192 -24.52 53.66 -13.34
CA GLU A 192 -25.65 54.23 -12.59
C GLU A 192 -25.40 55.72 -12.28
N LYS A 193 -24.18 56.08 -11.83
CA LYS A 193 -23.80 57.48 -11.60
C LYS A 193 -23.76 58.32 -12.88
N GLU A 194 -23.28 57.79 -14.00
CA GLU A 194 -23.28 58.47 -15.30
C GLU A 194 -24.69 58.67 -15.86
N GLU A 195 -25.60 57.71 -15.64
CA GLU A 195 -27.01 57.85 -15.98
C GLU A 195 -27.71 58.91 -15.12
N VAL A 196 -27.40 58.96 -13.82
CA VAL A 196 -27.90 60.02 -12.92
C VAL A 196 -27.35 61.39 -13.34
N MET A 197 -26.07 61.49 -13.69
CA MET A 197 -25.43 62.74 -14.12
C MET A 197 -25.93 63.22 -15.49
N LYS A 198 -26.21 62.30 -16.43
CA LYS A 198 -26.88 62.65 -17.71
C LYS A 198 -28.29 63.16 -17.48
N LYS A 199 -29.04 62.56 -16.54
CA LYS A 199 -30.37 63.06 -16.16
C LYS A 199 -30.30 64.44 -15.49
N GLU A 200 -29.28 64.72 -14.67
CA GLU A 200 -29.04 66.07 -14.12
C GLU A 200 -28.65 67.09 -15.20
N GLN A 201 -27.90 66.67 -16.24
CA GLN A 201 -27.53 67.53 -17.38
C GLN A 201 -28.66 67.73 -18.41
N GLU A 202 -29.58 66.78 -18.53
CA GLU A 202 -30.80 66.87 -19.37
C GLU A 202 -31.93 67.67 -18.69
N PHE A 203 -31.83 67.94 -17.38
CA PHE A 203 -32.71 68.85 -16.64
C PHE A 203 -31.94 69.96 -15.91
N PRO A 204 -31.18 70.83 -16.60
CA PRO A 204 -30.48 71.94 -15.95
C PRO A 204 -31.43 73.02 -15.41
N ASP A 205 -32.72 72.95 -15.76
CA ASP A 205 -33.70 74.04 -15.60
C ASP A 205 -34.75 73.82 -14.49
N LEU A 206 -34.56 72.84 -13.60
CA LEU A 206 -35.40 72.71 -12.37
C LEU A 206 -34.71 73.15 -11.07
N PHE A 207 -33.42 73.48 -11.12
CA PHE A 207 -32.68 74.09 -9.99
C PHE A 207 -32.04 75.44 -10.33
N ALA A 208 -32.39 76.06 -11.46
CA ALA A 208 -32.21 77.50 -11.62
C ALA A 208 -33.14 78.21 -10.62
N ARG A 209 -32.56 78.78 -9.56
CA ARG A 209 -33.31 79.68 -8.66
C ARG A 209 -33.96 80.78 -9.51
N PRO A 210 -35.23 81.13 -9.27
CA PRO A 210 -35.86 82.23 -10.00
C PRO A 210 -35.03 83.50 -9.81
N VAL A 211 -34.58 84.08 -10.93
CA VAL A 211 -34.20 85.50 -10.96
C VAL A 211 -35.46 86.27 -10.62
N ASN A 212 -35.55 86.80 -9.41
CA ASN A 212 -36.56 87.80 -9.09
C ASN A 212 -35.92 89.17 -9.26
N THR A 213 -36.46 89.90 -10.23
CA THR A 213 -36.36 91.34 -10.44
C THR A 213 -36.58 92.14 -9.15
N GLN A 214 -35.70 93.09 -8.89
CA GLN A 214 -36.08 94.48 -8.63
C GLN A 214 -35.30 95.36 -9.59
#